data_AF-A0A931Y790-F1
#
_entry.id   AF-A0A931Y790-F1
#
_cell.length_a   1.000
_cell.length_b   1.000
_cell.length_c   1.000
_cell.angle_alpha   90.00
_cell.angle_beta   90.00
_cell.angle_gamma   90.00
#
_symmetry.space_group_name_H-M   'P 1'
#
loop_
_entity.id
_entity.type
_entity.pdbx_description
1 polymer ?
#
loop_
_entity_poly.entity_id
_entity_poly.type
_entity_poly.pdbx_seq_one_letter_code
_entity_poly.pdbx_strand_id
1 'polypeptide(L)'
;MNVLLVYPEFLDALWSFKHALKFINKKANTPPLGLLTVAAMLPVEWTKRLVDLNVTKLTEEDLLWADYVFISALAVQRKSVQEIIERCKEAGVK
;
A
#
# COMPACT_ATOMS: atom_id res chain seq x y z
N MET A 1 18.40 -5.85 0.87
CA MET A 1 17.24 -5.96 -0.04
C MET A 1 16.20 -4.96 0.40
N ASN A 2 15.62 -4.23 -0.55
CA ASN A 2 14.64 -3.19 -0.33
C ASN A 2 13.24 -3.77 -0.62
N VAL A 3 12.37 -3.75 0.37
CA VAL A 3 10.97 -4.18 0.20
C VAL A 3 10.04 -2.99 0.38
N LEU A 4 9.16 -2.80 -0.60
CA LEU A 4 8.10 -1.82 -0.55
C LEU A 4 6.79 -2.51 -0.19
N LEU A 5 6.25 -2.18 0.97
CA LEU A 5 4.97 -2.65 1.46
C LEU A 5 3.91 -1.66 0.99
N VAL A 6 2.97 -2.07 0.15
CA VAL A 6 1.93 -1.20 -0.41
C VAL A 6 0.57 -1.62 0.11
N TYR A 7 -0.13 -0.67 0.73
CA TYR A 7 -1.53 -0.84 1.09
C TYR A 7 -2.41 -0.10 0.06
N PRO A 8 -3.23 -0.81 -0.74
CA PRO A 8 -3.98 -0.21 -1.83
C PRO A 8 -5.05 0.79 -1.35
N GLU A 9 -5.53 1.60 -2.28
CA GLU A 9 -6.59 2.57 -1.97
C GLU A 9 -7.95 1.87 -1.89
N PHE A 10 -8.79 2.29 -0.93
CA PHE A 10 -10.22 2.00 -1.00
C PHE A 10 -10.86 2.83 -2.12
N LEU A 11 -11.50 2.15 -3.07
CA LEU A 11 -12.42 2.79 -4.01
C LEU A 11 -13.54 3.51 -3.26
N ASP A 12 -14.11 4.54 -3.87
CA ASP A 12 -15.26 5.26 -3.31
C ASP A 12 -16.47 4.32 -3.21
N ALA A 13 -16.57 3.69 -2.06
CA ALA A 13 -17.60 2.74 -1.67
C ALA A 13 -17.91 2.97 -0.18
N LEU A 14 -19.08 2.48 0.27
CA LEU A 14 -19.57 2.64 1.64
C LEU A 14 -18.49 2.30 2.70
N TRP A 15 -17.68 1.27 2.43
CA TRP A 15 -16.63 0.75 3.30
C TRP A 15 -15.37 1.62 3.40
N SER A 16 -15.17 2.57 2.49
CA SER A 16 -14.01 3.47 2.52
C SER A 16 -14.12 4.53 3.62
N PHE A 17 -15.35 4.82 4.07
CA PHE A 17 -15.66 5.95 4.96
C PHE A 17 -15.04 7.28 4.51
N LYS A 18 -14.63 7.43 3.24
CA LYS A 18 -13.86 8.58 2.75
C LYS A 18 -14.49 9.93 3.08
N HIS A 19 -15.81 10.01 2.99
CA HIS A 19 -16.56 11.21 3.36
C HIS A 19 -16.72 11.35 4.88
N ALA A 20 -16.97 10.25 5.60
CA ALA A 20 -17.16 10.26 7.04
C ALA A 20 -15.88 10.64 7.80
N LEU A 21 -14.72 10.14 7.34
CA LEU A 21 -13.41 10.39 7.95
C LEU A 21 -13.02 11.87 7.92
N LYS A 22 -13.52 12.65 6.95
CA LYS A 22 -13.31 14.12 6.88
C LYS A 22 -13.89 14.84 8.10
N PHE A 23 -15.03 14.39 8.63
CA PHE A 23 -15.65 15.01 9.81
C PHE A 23 -14.82 14.85 11.09
N ILE A 24 -13.98 13.81 11.14
CA ILE A 24 -13.07 13.56 12.28
C ILE A 24 -11.61 13.86 11.93
N ASN A 25 -11.36 14.57 10.82
CA ASN A 25 -10.04 14.95 10.32
C ASN A 25 -9.04 13.77 10.22
N LYS A 26 -9.52 12.59 9.79
CA LYS A 26 -8.68 11.41 9.52
C LYS A 26 -8.60 11.12 8.03
N LYS A 27 -7.45 10.58 7.59
CA LYS A 27 -7.22 10.16 6.20
C LYS A 27 -7.53 8.68 5.95
N ALA A 28 -7.37 7.84 6.97
CA ALA A 28 -7.66 6.42 6.92
C ALA A 28 -8.37 5.97 8.20
N ASN A 29 -9.21 4.93 8.08
CA ASN A 29 -9.96 4.39 9.21
C ASN A 29 -9.04 3.60 10.17
N THR A 30 -8.16 2.78 9.60
CA THR A 30 -7.23 1.92 10.35
C THR A 30 -5.90 1.83 9.63
N PRO A 31 -4.76 1.78 10.35
CA PRO A 31 -3.48 1.46 9.73
C PRO A 31 -3.48 0.02 9.17
N PRO A 32 -2.63 -0.29 8.19
CA PRO A 32 -2.55 -1.63 7.60
C PRO A 32 -1.79 -2.61 8.52
N LEU A 33 -2.39 -2.93 9.67
CA LEU A 33 -1.76 -3.72 10.73
C LEU A 33 -1.25 -5.08 10.23
N GLY A 34 -2.02 -5.79 9.40
CA GLY A 34 -1.59 -7.07 8.84
C GLY A 34 -0.29 -6.97 8.05
N LEU A 35 -0.14 -5.91 7.25
CA LEU A 35 1.05 -5.66 6.45
C LEU A 35 2.25 -5.27 7.33
N LEU A 36 2.02 -4.47 8.38
CA LEU A 36 3.04 -4.13 9.38
C LEU A 36 3.52 -5.34 10.19
N THR A 37 2.62 -6.27 10.51
CA THR A 37 2.98 -7.53 11.18
C THR A 37 3.88 -8.37 10.29
N VAL A 38 3.57 -8.51 9.00
CA VAL A 38 4.46 -9.20 8.04
C VAL A 38 5.80 -8.48 7.93
N ALA A 39 5.81 -7.14 7.88
CA ALA A 39 7.06 -6.37 7.82
C ALA A 39 7.99 -6.66 9.01
N ALA A 40 7.44 -6.90 10.20
CA ALA A 40 8.21 -7.28 11.39
C ALA A 40 8.75 -8.72 11.35
N MET A 41 8.17 -9.59 10.52
CA MET A 41 8.61 -10.99 10.34
C MET A 41 9.68 -11.13 9.25
N LEU A 42 9.88 -10.10 8.40
CA LEU A 42 10.90 -10.09 7.37
C LEU A 42 12.32 -9.99 7.99
N PRO A 43 13.36 -10.47 7.29
CA PRO A 43 14.73 -10.40 7.81
C PRO A 43 15.12 -8.99 8.23
N VAL A 44 15.85 -8.89 9.34
CA VAL A 44 16.17 -7.61 9.99
C VAL A 44 17.00 -6.71 9.08
N GLU A 45 17.90 -7.32 8.30
CA GLU A 45 18.80 -6.67 7.35
C GLU A 45 18.11 -6.12 6.08
N TRP A 46 16.82 -6.42 5.86
CA TRP A 46 16.07 -5.82 4.76
C TRP A 46 15.64 -4.40 5.10
N THR A 47 15.81 -3.48 4.17
CA THR A 47 15.27 -2.13 4.28
C THR A 47 13.80 -2.17 3.88
N LYS A 48 12.93 -1.59 4.71
CA LYS A 48 11.47 -1.69 4.58
C LYS A 48 10.88 -0.30 4.43
N ARG A 49 10.01 -0.08 3.45
CA ARG A 49 9.20 1.14 3.31
C ARG A 49 7.72 0.77 3.22
N LEU A 50 6.85 1.58 3.83
CA LEU A 50 5.41 1.43 3.74
C LEU A 50 4.82 2.61 2.94
N VAL A 51 3.98 2.29 1.96
CA VAL A 51 3.15 3.26 1.24
C VAL A 51 1.69 2.85 1.42
N ASP A 52 0.95 3.64 2.20
CA ASP A 52 -0.50 3.53 2.31
C ASP A 52 -1.17 4.50 1.35
N LEU A 53 -1.78 3.96 0.29
CA LEU A 53 -2.44 4.76 -0.75
C LEU A 53 -3.65 5.56 -0.26
N ASN A 54 -4.16 5.26 0.94
CA ASN A 54 -5.24 6.02 1.54
C ASN A 54 -4.73 7.30 2.22
N VAL A 55 -3.41 7.47 2.36
CA VAL A 55 -2.79 8.59 3.09
C VAL A 55 -1.78 9.34 2.22
N THR A 56 -1.04 8.63 1.36
CA THR A 56 -0.01 9.17 0.47
C THR A 56 -0.09 8.52 -0.91
N LYS A 57 0.66 9.02 -1.89
CA LYS A 57 0.71 8.45 -3.25
C LYS A 57 1.91 7.52 -3.40
N LEU A 58 1.76 6.48 -4.20
CA LEU A 58 2.87 5.66 -4.69
C LEU A 58 3.56 6.37 -5.85
N THR A 59 4.85 6.65 -5.71
CA THR A 59 5.67 7.34 -6.73
C THR A 59 6.51 6.35 -7.53
N GLU A 60 7.04 6.79 -8.66
CA GLU A 60 8.00 5.98 -9.44
C GLU A 60 9.31 5.77 -8.69
N GLU A 61 9.74 6.75 -7.89
CA GLU A 61 10.94 6.61 -7.05
C GLU A 61 10.78 5.50 -6.00
N ASP A 62 9.56 5.31 -5.46
CA ASP A 62 9.27 4.21 -4.54
C ASP A 62 9.44 2.85 -5.22
N LEU A 63 8.96 2.74 -6.48
CA LEU A 63 9.03 1.50 -7.27
C LEU A 63 10.47 1.18 -7.69
N LEU A 64 11.20 2.18 -8.21
CA LEU A 64 12.60 2.02 -8.62
C LEU A 64 13.54 1.72 -7.45
N TRP A 65 13.18 2.13 -6.22
CA TRP A 65 13.95 1.85 -5.02
C TRP A 65 13.82 0.38 -4.55
N ALA A 66 12.72 -0.28 -4.90
CA ALA A 66 12.35 -1.58 -4.36
C ALA A 66 12.91 -2.75 -5.19
N ASP A 67 13.35 -3.80 -4.51
CA ASP A 67 13.63 -5.11 -5.13
C ASP A 67 12.35 -5.95 -5.23
N TYR A 68 11.44 -5.78 -4.26
CA TYR A 68 10.15 -6.47 -4.16
C TYR A 68 9.04 -5.54 -3.67
N VAL A 69 7.83 -5.72 -4.20
CA VAL A 69 6.61 -5.04 -3.76
C VAL A 69 5.64 -6.02 -3.12
N PHE A 70 5.34 -5.84 -1.84
CA PHE A 70 4.39 -6.66 -1.09
C PHE A 70 3.07 -5.92 -0.93
N ILE A 71 1.98 -6.52 -1.40
CA ILE A 71 0.65 -5.93 -1.36
C ILE A 71 -0.22 -6.68 -0.36
N SER A 72 -0.85 -5.97 0.57
CA SER A 72 -1.93 -6.51 1.42
C SER A 72 -3.23 -5.80 1.07
N ALA A 73 -4.26 -6.55 0.73
CA ALA A 73 -5.50 -5.98 0.20
C ALA A 73 -6.73 -6.80 0.62
N LEU A 74 -7.86 -6.10 0.65
CA LEU A 74 -9.21 -6.67 0.75
C LEU A 74 -9.83 -6.76 -0.65
N ALA A 75 -10.86 -7.60 -0.81
CA ALA A 75 -11.52 -7.81 -2.10
C ALA A 75 -12.04 -6.51 -2.75
N VAL A 76 -12.49 -5.55 -1.93
CA VAL A 76 -12.97 -4.23 -2.40
C VAL A 76 -11.86 -3.37 -3.05
N GLN A 77 -10.59 -3.66 -2.75
CA GLN A 77 -9.44 -2.94 -3.29
C GLN A 77 -8.91 -3.54 -4.60
N ARG A 78 -9.60 -4.53 -5.19
CA ARG A 78 -9.14 -5.28 -6.37
C ARG A 78 -8.68 -4.40 -7.54
N LYS A 79 -9.40 -3.31 -7.83
CA LYS A 79 -9.01 -2.39 -8.92
C LYS A 79 -7.68 -1.69 -8.62
N SER A 80 -7.54 -1.14 -7.41
CA SER A 80 -6.30 -0.49 -6.99
C SER A 80 -5.12 -1.47 -7.00
N VAL A 81 -5.33 -2.74 -6.60
CA VAL A 81 -4.31 -3.79 -6.71
C VAL A 81 -3.87 -4.02 -8.16
N GLN A 82 -4.80 -4.08 -9.11
CA GLN A 82 -4.48 -4.28 -10.53
C GLN A 82 -3.63 -3.13 -11.07
N GLU A 83 -3.99 -1.88 -10.76
CA GLU A 83 -3.23 -0.69 -11.14
C GLU A 83 -1.81 -0.69 -10.54
N ILE A 84 -1.64 -1.11 -9.28
CA ILE A 84 -0.31 -1.24 -8.67
C ILE A 84 0.52 -2.30 -9.40
N ILE A 85 -0.06 -3.47 -9.70
CA ILE A 85 0.64 -4.56 -10.39
C ILE A 85 1.09 -4.12 -11.80
N GLU A 86 0.27 -3.37 -12.52
CA GLU A 86 0.63 -2.81 -13.83
C GLU A 86 1.84 -1.88 -13.71
N ARG A 87 1.81 -0.94 -12.76
CA ARG A 87 2.94 -0.04 -12.49
C ARG A 87 4.21 -0.78 -12.08
N CYS A 88 4.10 -1.83 -11.26
CA CYS A 88 5.26 -2.65 -10.89
C CYS A 88 5.89 -3.32 -12.13
N LYS A 89 5.08 -3.83 -13.06
CA LYS A 89 5.56 -4.44 -14.30
C LYS A 89 6.25 -3.42 -15.21
N GLU A 90 5.69 -2.22 -15.33
CA GLU A 90 6.28 -1.13 -16.10
C GLU A 90 7.63 -0.69 -15.53
N ALA A 91 7.74 -0.62 -14.20
CA ALA A 91 8.99 -0.30 -13.50
C ALA A 91 10.01 -1.46 -13.44
N GLY A 92 9.62 -2.67 -13.85
CA GLY A 92 10.48 -3.86 -13.82
C GLY A 92 10.76 -4.43 -12.43
N VAL A 93 9.93 -4.10 -11.43
CA VAL A 93 10.04 -4.59 -10.04
C VAL A 93 9.14 -5.82 -9.82
N LYS A 94 9.59 -6.72 -8.93
CA LYS A 94 8.93 -8.01 -8.64
C LYS A 94 7.82 -7.90 -7.59
#